data_AF-A0A1E1XVE5-F1
#
_entry.id   AF-A0A1E1XVE5-F1
#
_cell.length_a   1.000
_cell.length_b   1.000
_cell.length_c   1.000
_cell.angle_alpha   90.00
_cell.angle_beta   90.00
_cell.angle_gamma   90.00
#
_symmetry.space_group_name_H-M   'P 1'
#
loop_
_entity.id
_entity.type
_entity.pdbx_description
1 polymer ?
#
loop_
_entity_poly.entity_id
_entity_poly.type
_entity_poly.pdbx_seq_one_letter_code
_entity_poly.pdbx_strand_id
1 'polypeptide(L)'
;LGLCAYYRRFIANFSRIAASLTRLTRDDVTFAWTDEQQKAFDELRHRLQTTPVLAHFDAHAETLVHTDASNVGLGAVLVQWQDGAERVIAYASRTLSRAETNYSTTKKECLAVVWAVMKFRPYLYGRRFQVVSDHHSLCWLTNLRDPSGRLARWSLRLQEFDMTIVYKSGRQHNDADCLSRSPIQSANEDEEPDFPLIATVDTVTFSQRQREDPGLAPLIDFLKARTTEVPRPFARTHSSFCLLNDVLYKINFSPTGRDYLLVVPDTLRDEVLQACHDEPTAGHLGYARTLARIQKSFYWP
;
A
#
# COMPACT_ATOMS: atom_id res chain seq x y z
N LEU A 1 12.81 28.33 2.96
CA LEU A 1 12.69 26.84 2.95
C LEU A 1 13.87 26.14 3.62
N GLY A 2 15.12 26.44 3.24
CA GLY A 2 16.30 25.79 3.84
C GLY A 2 16.37 25.86 5.38
N LEU A 3 16.07 27.03 5.96
CA LEU A 3 15.98 27.21 7.41
C LEU A 3 14.90 26.32 8.04
N CYS A 4 13.67 26.33 7.50
CA CYS A 4 12.59 25.49 8.01
C CYS A 4 12.93 23.99 7.86
N ALA A 5 13.65 23.61 6.79
CA ALA A 5 14.10 22.24 6.57
C ALA A 5 15.15 21.79 7.59
N TYR A 6 15.97 22.71 8.13
CA TYR A 6 16.89 22.41 9.23
C TYR A 6 16.11 21.98 10.50
N TYR A 7 15.02 22.69 10.79
CA TYR A 7 14.14 22.42 11.93
C TYR A 7 13.03 21.40 11.65
N ARG A 8 13.04 20.71 10.50
CA ARG A 8 11.96 19.77 10.13
C ARG A 8 11.72 18.64 11.14
N ARG A 9 12.72 18.32 11.96
CA ARG A 9 12.59 17.31 13.03
C ARG A 9 11.63 17.75 14.16
N PHE A 10 11.39 19.04 14.27
CA PHE A 10 10.53 19.69 15.25
C PHE A 10 9.12 19.97 14.72
N ILE A 11 8.91 19.77 13.41
CA ILE A 11 7.68 20.13 12.72
C ILE A 11 7.01 18.86 12.21
N ALA A 12 5.93 18.44 12.88
CA ALA A 12 5.06 17.40 12.37
C ALA A 12 4.55 17.78 10.96
N ASN A 13 4.53 16.82 10.04
CA ASN A 13 4.08 17.01 8.65
C ASN A 13 4.86 18.03 7.81
N PHE A 14 6.12 18.31 8.14
CA PHE A 14 6.93 19.30 7.41
C PHE A 14 6.87 19.15 5.88
N SER A 15 7.07 17.94 5.35
CA SER A 15 7.11 17.72 3.88
C SER A 15 5.77 18.00 3.21
N ARG A 16 4.66 17.77 3.92
CA ARG A 16 3.31 18.08 3.43
C ARG A 16 3.06 19.57 3.43
N ILE A 17 3.35 20.25 4.55
CA ILE A 17 3.15 21.70 4.67
C ILE A 17 4.04 22.43 3.66
N ALA A 18 5.30 22.01 3.52
CA ALA A 18 6.24 22.59 2.58
C ALA A 18 6.03 22.14 1.12
N ALA A 19 5.08 21.25 0.81
CA ALA A 19 4.91 20.67 -0.53
C ALA A 19 4.60 21.74 -1.58
N SER A 20 3.65 22.64 -1.30
CA SER A 20 3.25 23.72 -2.21
C SER A 20 4.41 24.70 -2.44
N LEU A 21 5.18 25.00 -1.39
CA LEU A 21 6.37 25.85 -1.45
C LEU A 21 7.53 25.19 -2.20
N THR A 22 7.72 23.88 -2.04
CA THR A 22 8.76 23.10 -2.74
C THR A 22 8.41 22.92 -4.22
N ARG A 23 7.11 22.92 -4.57
CA ARG A 23 6.68 22.89 -5.97
C ARG A 23 7.12 24.16 -6.72
N LEU A 24 7.09 25.32 -6.06
CA LEU A 24 7.56 26.59 -6.63
C LEU A 24 9.08 26.65 -6.87
N THR A 25 9.86 25.72 -6.33
CA THR A 25 11.32 25.68 -6.56
C THR A 25 11.73 24.80 -7.73
N ARG A 26 10.77 24.27 -8.50
CA ARG A 26 11.06 23.45 -9.68
C ARG A 26 11.17 24.32 -10.93
N ASP A 27 12.11 24.00 -11.80
CA ASP A 27 12.36 24.75 -13.04
C ASP A 27 11.20 24.67 -14.04
N ASP A 28 10.34 23.64 -13.92
CA ASP A 28 9.19 23.38 -14.79
C ASP A 28 7.88 24.07 -14.34
N VAL A 29 7.94 24.90 -13.29
CA VAL A 29 6.75 25.53 -12.69
C VAL A 29 6.88 27.05 -12.71
N THR A 30 5.89 27.73 -13.31
CA THR A 30 5.79 29.19 -13.23
C THR A 30 5.57 29.63 -11.79
N PHE A 31 6.42 30.55 -11.31
CA PHE A 31 6.31 31.07 -9.96
C PHE A 31 5.01 31.88 -9.77
N ALA A 32 4.04 31.30 -9.06
CA ALA A 32 2.79 31.95 -8.70
C ALA A 32 2.55 31.77 -7.20
N TRP A 33 2.64 32.87 -6.45
CA TRP A 33 2.38 32.86 -5.01
C TRP A 33 0.89 33.13 -4.75
N THR A 34 0.16 32.08 -4.40
CA THR A 34 -1.28 32.15 -4.11
C THR A 34 -1.55 31.96 -2.62
N ASP A 35 -2.84 32.01 -2.24
CA ASP A 35 -3.27 31.78 -0.86
C ASP A 35 -2.82 30.42 -0.30
N GLU A 36 -2.67 29.40 -1.16
CA GLU A 36 -2.19 28.08 -0.73
C GLU A 36 -0.74 28.15 -0.22
N GLN A 37 0.13 28.85 -0.96
CA GLN A 37 1.53 29.02 -0.57
C GLN A 37 1.66 29.95 0.63
N GLN A 38 0.83 31.00 0.72
CA GLN A 38 0.81 31.88 1.87
C GLN A 38 0.41 31.13 3.14
N LYS A 39 -0.67 30.34 3.10
CA LYS A 39 -1.10 29.49 4.23
C LYS A 39 -0.01 28.50 4.66
N ALA A 40 0.65 27.84 3.70
CA ALA A 40 1.76 26.94 3.99
C ALA A 40 2.94 27.65 4.65
N PHE A 41 3.28 28.86 4.21
CA PHE A 41 4.35 29.66 4.78
C PHE A 41 4.02 30.10 6.22
N ASP A 42 2.81 30.60 6.45
CA ASP A 42 2.37 31.06 7.76
C ASP A 42 2.25 29.90 8.76
N GLU A 43 1.80 28.73 8.32
CA GLU A 43 1.77 27.51 9.14
C GLU A 43 3.18 27.08 9.55
N LEU A 44 4.16 27.09 8.62
CA LEU A 44 5.55 26.79 8.96
C LEU A 44 6.12 27.80 9.94
N ARG A 45 5.82 29.09 9.75
CA ARG A 45 6.24 30.15 10.66
C ARG A 45 5.65 29.94 12.06
N HIS A 46 4.36 29.64 12.14
CA HIS A 46 3.68 29.37 13.41
C HIS A 46 4.29 28.17 14.13
N ARG A 47 4.52 27.05 13.44
CA ARG A 47 5.13 25.86 14.04
C ARG A 47 6.60 26.02 14.44
N LEU A 48 7.32 26.96 13.83
CA LEU A 48 8.68 27.32 14.25
C LEU A 48 8.68 28.24 15.47
N GLN A 49 7.62 29.01 15.68
CA GLN A 49 7.47 29.94 16.79
C GLN A 49 6.83 29.29 18.02
N THR A 50 6.02 28.25 17.82
CA THR A 50 5.41 27.47 18.90
C THR A 50 6.36 26.34 19.29
N THR A 51 6.83 26.35 20.55
CA THR A 51 7.70 25.29 21.09
C THR A 51 7.00 23.93 20.93
N PRO A 52 7.55 23.00 20.12
CA PRO A 52 7.06 21.63 20.15
C PRO A 52 7.49 21.00 21.47
N VAL A 53 6.62 20.16 22.05
CA VAL A 53 6.94 19.36 23.24
C VAL A 53 7.85 18.20 22.84
N LEU A 54 9.03 18.51 22.28
CA LEU A 54 10.05 17.49 22.03
C LEU A 54 10.86 17.28 23.29
N ALA A 55 11.05 16.02 23.65
CA ALA A 55 11.94 15.63 24.72
C ALA A 55 13.34 15.32 24.22
N HIS A 56 14.31 15.42 25.12
CA HIS A 56 15.64 14.88 24.87
C HIS A 56 15.58 13.36 24.82
N PHE A 57 16.37 12.78 23.92
CA PHE A 57 16.46 11.33 23.82
C PHE A 57 17.15 10.76 25.07
N ASP A 58 16.52 9.79 25.71
CA ASP A 58 17.07 9.01 26.82
C ASP A 58 17.47 7.61 26.34
N ALA A 59 18.71 7.20 26.58
CA ALA A 59 19.22 5.90 26.16
C ALA A 59 18.57 4.70 26.85
N HIS A 60 17.94 4.90 28.01
CA HIS A 60 17.34 3.84 28.82
C HIS A 60 15.82 3.79 28.71
N ALA A 61 15.20 4.80 28.09
CA ALA A 61 13.76 4.85 27.90
C ALA A 61 13.30 3.91 26.77
N GLU A 62 12.10 3.35 26.94
CA GLU A 62 11.46 2.56 25.91
C GLU A 62 11.24 3.41 24.66
N THR A 63 11.75 2.94 23.52
CA THR A 63 11.75 3.69 22.26
C THR A 63 10.78 3.07 21.27
N LEU A 64 9.88 3.90 20.75
CA LEU A 64 8.90 3.54 19.73
C LEU A 64 9.11 4.38 18.46
N VAL A 65 8.92 3.75 17.32
CA VAL A 65 8.93 4.40 16.01
C VAL A 65 7.56 4.20 15.39
N HIS A 66 6.77 5.26 15.30
CA HIS A 66 5.48 5.24 14.63
C HIS A 66 5.72 5.56 13.16
N THR A 67 5.17 4.74 12.26
CA THR A 67 5.34 4.91 10.82
C THR A 67 4.01 4.86 10.12
N ASP A 68 3.92 5.61 9.03
CA ASP A 68 2.69 5.74 8.28
C ASP A 68 3.01 6.12 6.82
N ALA A 69 2.25 5.57 5.88
CA ALA A 69 2.42 5.84 4.46
C ALA A 69 1.13 6.35 3.82
N SER A 70 1.29 7.26 2.87
CA SER A 70 0.20 7.71 2.01
C SER A 70 0.56 7.55 0.53
N ASN A 71 -0.38 7.85 -0.34
CA ASN A 71 -0.12 7.95 -1.78
C ASN A 71 0.82 9.11 -2.15
N VAL A 72 1.06 10.05 -1.23
CA VAL A 72 1.85 11.27 -1.47
C VAL A 72 3.22 11.20 -0.79
N GLY A 73 3.31 10.60 0.40
CA GLY A 73 4.49 10.71 1.25
C GLY A 73 4.56 9.66 2.34
N LEU A 74 5.67 9.69 3.06
CA LEU A 74 5.96 8.86 4.22
C LEU A 74 6.08 9.76 5.44
N GLY A 75 5.47 9.32 6.55
CA GLY A 75 5.57 9.93 7.86
C GLY A 75 6.23 8.99 8.85
N ALA A 76 7.02 9.53 9.77
CA ALA A 76 7.51 8.79 10.91
C ALA A 76 7.70 9.69 12.14
N VAL A 77 7.48 9.12 13.32
CA VAL A 77 7.66 9.79 14.60
C VAL A 77 8.48 8.88 15.51
N LEU A 78 9.59 9.40 16.04
CA LEU A 78 10.37 8.76 17.09
C LEU A 78 9.82 9.23 18.44
N VAL A 79 9.46 8.29 19.28
CA VAL A 79 8.78 8.53 20.54
C VAL A 79 9.44 7.73 21.66
N GLN A 80 9.44 8.26 22.87
CA GLN A 80 9.91 7.56 24.05
C GLN A 80 8.94 7.67 25.22
N TRP A 81 8.85 6.61 26.01
CA TRP A 81 8.14 6.65 27.27
C TRP A 81 9.06 7.22 28.36
N GLN A 82 8.81 8.45 28.80
CA GLN A 82 9.62 9.17 29.79
C GLN A 82 8.71 9.80 30.85
N ASP A 83 9.12 9.74 32.12
CA ASP A 83 8.37 10.32 33.25
C ASP A 83 6.88 9.91 33.29
N GLY A 84 6.57 8.69 32.87
CA GLY A 84 5.20 8.16 32.84
C GLY A 84 4.31 8.68 31.70
N ALA A 85 4.90 9.35 30.70
CA ALA A 85 4.18 9.86 29.53
C ALA A 85 4.93 9.58 28.22
N GLU A 86 4.17 9.52 27.13
CA GLU A 86 4.70 9.41 25.78
C GLU A 86 5.24 10.78 25.31
N ARG A 87 6.53 10.83 24.97
CA ARG A 87 7.21 12.06 24.54
C ARG A 87 7.84 11.90 23.17
N VAL A 88 7.54 12.84 22.27
CA VAL A 88 8.12 12.83 20.93
C VAL A 88 9.57 13.30 21.00
N ILE A 89 10.47 12.56 20.36
CA ILE A 89 11.89 12.91 20.25
C ILE A 89 12.21 13.54 18.90
N ALA A 90 11.60 13.04 17.82
CA ALA A 90 11.84 13.57 16.49
C ALA A 90 10.71 13.20 15.51
N TYR A 91 10.35 14.14 14.66
CA TYR A 91 9.54 13.90 13.47
C TYR A 91 10.41 13.66 12.25
N ALA A 92 9.94 12.84 11.33
CA ALA A 92 10.48 12.71 9.99
C ALA A 92 9.33 12.64 8.99
N SER A 93 9.47 13.34 7.87
CA SER A 93 8.60 13.15 6.70
C SER A 93 9.41 13.25 5.42
N ARG A 94 8.95 12.60 4.35
CA ARG A 94 9.39 12.86 2.97
C ARG A 94 8.25 12.60 1.98
N THR A 95 8.32 13.23 0.82
CA THR A 95 7.47 12.88 -0.33
C THR A 95 7.97 11.59 -1.01
N LEU A 96 7.04 10.86 -1.64
CA LEU A 96 7.38 9.71 -2.47
C LEU A 96 8.01 10.18 -3.78
N SER A 97 9.00 9.43 -4.28
CA SER A 97 9.47 9.58 -5.67
C SER A 97 8.45 8.99 -6.65
N ARG A 98 8.55 9.39 -7.93
CA ARG A 98 7.66 8.89 -9.00
C ARG A 98 7.57 7.36 -9.07
N ALA A 99 8.69 6.67 -8.85
CA ALA A 99 8.71 5.21 -8.84
C ALA A 99 8.02 4.63 -7.59
N GLU A 100 8.13 5.30 -6.43
CA GLU A 100 7.54 4.86 -5.17
C GLU A 100 6.03 5.15 -5.10
N THR A 101 5.53 6.17 -5.81
CA THR A 101 4.09 6.46 -5.92
C THR A 101 3.31 5.27 -6.49
N ASN A 102 3.92 4.54 -7.43
CA ASN A 102 3.33 3.36 -8.08
C ASN A 102 3.44 2.09 -7.22
N TYR A 103 3.94 2.16 -5.98
CA TYR A 103 3.98 1.01 -5.09
C TYR A 103 2.58 0.73 -4.52
N SER A 104 2.25 -0.55 -4.36
CA SER A 104 1.05 -0.96 -3.62
C SER A 104 1.12 -0.47 -2.18
N THR A 105 -0.04 -0.33 -1.53
CA THR A 105 -0.15 0.15 -0.13
C THR A 105 0.79 -0.61 0.80
N THR A 106 0.80 -1.94 0.76
CA THR A 106 1.71 -2.75 1.59
C THR A 106 3.19 -2.45 1.33
N LYS A 107 3.58 -2.19 0.07
CA LYS A 107 4.96 -1.82 -0.28
C LYS A 107 5.30 -0.40 0.19
N LYS A 108 4.33 0.53 0.18
CA LYS A 108 4.49 1.89 0.73
C LYS A 108 4.66 1.86 2.25
N GLU A 109 3.84 1.08 2.94
CA GLU A 109 3.96 0.87 4.39
C GLU A 109 5.31 0.26 4.77
N CYS A 110 5.75 -0.78 4.04
CA CYS A 110 7.07 -1.35 4.27
C CYS A 110 8.19 -0.34 4.01
N LEU A 111 8.05 0.47 2.95
CA LEU A 111 9.00 1.52 2.64
C LEU A 111 9.04 2.58 3.76
N ALA A 112 7.90 2.91 4.38
CA ALA A 112 7.82 3.82 5.51
C ALA A 112 8.69 3.32 6.67
N VAL A 113 8.54 2.04 7.05
CA VAL A 113 9.35 1.41 8.11
C VAL A 113 10.84 1.44 7.78
N VAL A 114 11.22 0.92 6.61
CA VAL A 114 12.63 0.86 6.20
C VAL A 114 13.25 2.26 6.20
N TRP A 115 12.54 3.23 5.63
CA TRP A 115 13.02 4.60 5.57
C TRP A 115 13.11 5.24 6.97
N ALA A 116 12.11 5.05 7.83
CA ALA A 116 12.08 5.60 9.18
C ALA A 116 13.23 5.06 10.05
N VAL A 117 13.45 3.74 10.02
CA VAL A 117 14.55 3.10 10.77
C VAL A 117 15.91 3.63 10.29
N MET A 118 16.11 3.73 8.98
CA MET A 118 17.34 4.32 8.42
C MET A 118 17.49 5.79 8.81
N LYS A 119 16.38 6.55 8.82
CA LYS A 119 16.37 7.97 9.15
C LYS A 119 16.73 8.22 10.62
N PHE A 120 16.24 7.36 11.52
CA PHE A 120 16.48 7.42 12.95
C PHE A 120 17.64 6.54 13.42
N ARG A 121 18.44 5.99 12.49
CA ARG A 121 19.64 5.19 12.81
C ARG A 121 20.51 5.79 13.93
N PRO A 122 20.80 7.10 13.99
CA PRO A 122 21.60 7.67 15.09
C PRO A 122 21.02 7.43 16.50
N TYR A 123 19.70 7.24 16.61
CA TYR A 123 19.02 6.94 17.87
C TYR A 123 18.86 5.44 18.12
N LEU A 124 18.62 4.68 17.05
CA LEU A 124 18.17 3.29 17.10
C LEU A 124 19.29 2.25 17.02
N TYR A 125 20.43 2.60 16.42
CA TYR A 125 21.51 1.64 16.20
C TYR A 125 22.09 1.13 17.53
N GLY A 126 22.20 -0.20 17.66
CA GLY A 126 22.70 -0.86 18.87
C GLY A 126 21.73 -0.86 20.05
N ARG A 127 20.45 -0.54 19.83
CA ARG A 127 19.40 -0.52 20.88
C ARG A 127 18.16 -1.29 20.44
N ARG A 128 17.42 -1.78 21.43
CA ARG A 128 16.11 -2.39 21.21
C ARG A 128 15.02 -1.34 21.10
N PHE A 129 14.17 -1.44 20.09
CA PHE A 129 13.04 -0.53 19.92
C PHE A 129 11.83 -1.22 19.28
N GLN A 130 10.67 -0.58 19.36
CA GLN A 130 9.44 -1.08 18.75
C GLN A 130 9.06 -0.23 17.54
N VAL A 131 8.65 -0.87 16.44
CA VAL A 131 8.04 -0.19 15.30
C VAL A 131 6.55 -0.38 15.37
N VAL A 132 5.80 0.71 15.50
CA VAL A 132 4.34 0.69 15.52
C VAL A 132 3.84 1.03 14.12
N SER A 133 3.02 0.14 13.57
CA SER A 133 2.35 0.35 12.28
C SER A 133 0.90 -0.14 12.34
N ASP A 134 0.05 0.50 11.56
CA ASP A 134 -1.35 0.15 11.35
C ASP A 134 -1.55 -0.90 10.25
N HIS A 135 -0.46 -1.47 9.71
CA HIS A 135 -0.52 -2.48 8.65
C HIS A 135 0.01 -3.84 9.16
N HIS A 136 -0.92 -4.76 9.47
CA HIS A 136 -0.62 -6.08 10.03
C HIS A 136 0.33 -6.91 9.16
N SER A 137 0.31 -6.68 7.84
CA SER A 137 1.26 -7.27 6.88
C SER A 137 2.67 -6.68 6.95
N LEU A 138 3.12 -6.12 8.07
CA LEU A 138 4.53 -5.81 8.30
C LEU A 138 5.15 -6.70 9.37
N CYS A 139 4.33 -7.34 10.21
CA CYS A 139 4.77 -8.33 11.18
C CYS A 139 5.48 -9.54 10.54
N TRP A 140 5.29 -9.78 9.24
CA TRP A 140 5.97 -10.87 8.53
C TRP A 140 7.35 -10.51 7.98
N LEU A 141 7.74 -9.22 7.95
CA LEU A 141 9.00 -8.82 7.30
C LEU A 141 10.24 -9.38 8.01
N THR A 142 10.11 -9.61 9.32
CA THR A 142 11.11 -10.28 10.17
C THR A 142 11.13 -11.81 9.98
N ASN A 143 10.06 -12.40 9.44
CA ASN A 143 9.87 -13.86 9.29
C ASN A 143 9.82 -14.33 7.83
N LEU A 144 10.26 -13.49 6.88
CA LEU A 144 10.17 -13.80 5.46
C LEU A 144 11.16 -14.92 5.08
N ARG A 145 10.64 -16.12 4.80
CA ARG A 145 11.44 -17.32 4.52
C ARG A 145 12.23 -17.24 3.21
N ASP A 146 11.69 -16.59 2.18
CA ASP A 146 12.37 -16.40 0.89
C ASP A 146 12.16 -14.97 0.36
N PRO A 147 12.93 -13.99 0.86
CA PRO A 147 12.91 -12.64 0.32
C PRO A 147 13.49 -12.64 -1.10
N SER A 148 12.74 -12.17 -2.10
CA SER A 148 13.30 -11.88 -3.43
C SER A 148 13.19 -10.40 -3.79
N GLY A 149 14.17 -9.92 -4.58
CA GLY A 149 14.18 -8.55 -5.10
C GLY A 149 14.26 -7.44 -4.05
N ARG A 150 13.27 -6.55 -4.02
CA ARG A 150 13.29 -5.35 -3.17
C ARG A 150 13.13 -5.67 -1.68
N LEU A 151 12.24 -6.61 -1.36
CA LEU A 151 11.96 -7.02 0.01
C LEU A 151 13.18 -7.67 0.67
N ALA A 152 13.98 -8.42 -0.10
CA ALA A 152 15.26 -8.99 0.35
C ALA A 152 16.25 -7.91 0.79
N ARG A 153 16.44 -6.89 -0.06
CA ARG A 153 17.33 -5.77 0.24
C ARG A 153 16.86 -4.96 1.45
N TRP A 154 15.55 -4.82 1.62
CA TRP A 154 14.97 -4.15 2.78
C TRP A 154 15.12 -4.96 4.07
N SER A 155 14.86 -6.26 4.01
CA SER A 155 15.07 -7.18 5.14
C SER A 155 16.53 -7.16 5.60
N LEU A 156 17.49 -7.29 4.66
CA LEU A 156 18.92 -7.23 4.98
C LEU A 156 19.33 -5.92 5.67
N ARG A 157 18.76 -4.79 5.25
CA ARG A 157 18.99 -3.50 5.91
C ARG A 157 18.38 -3.42 7.31
N LEU A 158 17.29 -4.11 7.56
CA LEU A 158 16.62 -4.10 8.85
C LEU A 158 17.25 -5.10 9.84
N GLN A 159 17.95 -6.13 9.35
CA GLN A 159 18.61 -7.14 10.18
C GLN A 159 19.70 -6.60 11.12
N GLU A 160 20.27 -5.43 10.82
CA GLU A 160 21.27 -4.81 11.71
C GLU A 160 20.66 -4.16 12.96
N PHE A 161 19.32 -4.12 13.07
CA PHE A 161 18.59 -3.50 14.17
C PHE A 161 17.86 -4.54 15.02
N ASP A 162 17.89 -4.35 16.34
CA ASP A 162 17.07 -5.11 17.28
C ASP A 162 15.69 -4.45 17.38
N MET A 163 14.78 -4.83 16.49
CA MET A 163 13.45 -4.24 16.41
C MET A 163 12.33 -5.27 16.51
N THR A 164 11.24 -4.87 17.16
CA THR A 164 9.99 -5.63 17.18
C THR A 164 8.88 -4.82 16.52
N ILE A 165 8.20 -5.40 15.53
CA ILE A 165 7.06 -4.74 14.86
C ILE A 165 5.79 -5.06 15.65
N VAL A 166 5.09 -4.02 16.09
CA VAL A 166 3.84 -4.09 16.83
C VAL A 166 2.72 -3.47 15.99
N TYR A 167 1.67 -4.24 15.78
CA TYR A 167 0.46 -3.76 15.13
C TYR A 167 -0.42 -3.01 16.12
N LYS A 168 -0.79 -1.76 15.80
CA LYS A 168 -1.85 -1.03 16.51
C LYS A 168 -2.94 -0.65 15.51
N SER A 169 -4.20 -0.99 15.81
CA SER A 169 -5.34 -0.65 14.95
C SER A 169 -5.48 0.88 14.80
N GLY A 170 -5.83 1.36 13.61
CA GLY A 170 -5.82 2.79 13.24
C GLY A 170 -6.57 3.75 14.20
N ARG A 171 -7.60 3.27 14.93
CA ARG A 171 -8.32 4.09 15.94
C ARG A 171 -7.48 4.46 17.18
N GLN A 172 -6.36 3.77 17.41
CA GLN A 172 -5.39 4.05 18.47
C GLN A 172 -4.08 4.67 17.93
N HIS A 173 -4.02 4.98 16.62
CA HIS A 173 -2.82 5.44 15.93
C HIS A 173 -2.94 6.90 15.46
N ASN A 174 -3.63 7.74 16.25
CA ASN A 174 -3.92 9.14 15.89
C ASN A 174 -2.67 9.98 15.61
N ASP A 175 -1.52 9.64 16.22
CA ASP A 175 -0.28 10.41 16.10
C ASP A 175 0.37 10.27 14.72
N ALA A 176 0.16 9.13 14.04
CA ALA A 176 0.66 8.90 12.68
C ALA A 176 -0.45 8.99 11.62
N ASP A 177 -1.70 8.64 11.93
CA ASP A 177 -2.84 8.69 10.98
C ASP A 177 -3.12 10.14 10.49
N CYS A 178 -2.80 11.14 11.31
CA CYS A 178 -2.82 12.56 10.92
C CYS A 178 -1.69 12.96 9.95
N LEU A 179 -0.72 12.08 9.66
CA LEU A 179 0.44 12.35 8.82
C LEU A 179 0.22 11.92 7.35
N SER A 180 -0.54 10.84 7.11
CA SER A 180 -0.87 10.34 5.77
C SER A 180 -2.19 10.86 5.20
N ARG A 181 -3.21 11.12 6.04
CA ARG A 181 -4.59 11.29 5.59
C ARG A 181 -5.06 12.75 5.53
N SER A 182 -5.11 13.32 4.33
CA SER A 182 -6.23 14.18 3.90
C SER A 182 -6.29 14.30 2.37
N PRO A 183 -7.46 14.03 1.75
CA PRO A 183 -7.62 13.95 0.30
C PRO A 183 -7.75 15.35 -0.32
N ILE A 184 -6.94 15.63 -1.34
CA ILE A 184 -7.33 16.57 -2.39
C ILE A 184 -7.82 15.68 -3.52
N GLN A 185 -9.11 15.79 -3.86
CA GLN A 185 -9.71 15.13 -5.01
C GLN A 185 -8.85 15.44 -6.24
N SER A 186 -8.07 14.46 -6.69
CA SER A 186 -7.55 14.44 -8.06
C SER A 186 -8.61 13.70 -8.85
N ALA A 187 -9.09 14.35 -9.90
CA ALA A 187 -10.08 13.81 -10.81
C ALA A 187 -9.64 12.42 -11.31
N ASN A 188 -10.64 11.56 -11.47
CA ASN A 188 -10.57 10.20 -11.98
C ASN A 188 -9.53 10.04 -13.10
N GLU A 189 -8.54 9.19 -12.86
CA GLU A 189 -7.83 8.48 -13.92
C GLU A 189 -8.00 7.00 -13.59
N ASP A 190 -8.66 6.29 -14.49
CA ASP A 190 -9.00 4.87 -14.38
C ASP A 190 -7.71 4.04 -14.19
N GLU A 191 -7.46 3.56 -12.97
CA GLU A 191 -6.39 2.60 -12.68
C GLU A 191 -6.82 1.21 -13.17
N GLU A 192 -6.31 0.79 -14.33
CA GLU A 192 -6.39 -0.62 -14.75
C GLU A 192 -5.53 -1.50 -13.82
N PRO A 193 -6.08 -2.58 -13.23
CA PRO A 193 -5.31 -3.50 -12.41
C PRO A 193 -4.45 -4.44 -13.27
N ASP A 194 -3.23 -4.71 -12.80
CA ASP A 194 -2.27 -5.67 -13.36
C ASP A 194 -2.90 -7.06 -13.56
N PHE A 195 -3.22 -7.41 -14.81
CA PHE A 195 -3.74 -8.74 -15.19
C PHE A 195 -2.62 -9.79 -15.20
N PRO A 196 -2.90 -11.04 -14.77
CA PRO A 196 -1.97 -12.13 -14.99
C PRO A 196 -1.80 -12.42 -16.48
N LEU A 197 -0.54 -12.36 -16.92
CA LEU A 197 -0.08 -12.90 -18.19
C LEU A 197 -0.35 -14.42 -18.23
N ILE A 198 -1.54 -14.83 -18.68
CA ILE A 198 -1.64 -16.05 -19.47
C ILE A 198 -1.01 -15.66 -20.80
N ALA A 199 0.25 -16.03 -20.99
CA ALA A 199 0.82 -16.00 -22.32
C ALA A 199 -0.07 -16.91 -23.19
N THR A 200 -0.85 -16.29 -24.09
CA THR A 200 -1.52 -16.82 -25.30
C THR A 200 -3.03 -16.55 -25.49
N VAL A 201 -3.76 -15.88 -24.59
CA VAL A 201 -5.16 -15.49 -24.92
C VAL A 201 -5.37 -13.99 -24.78
N ASP A 202 -5.53 -13.34 -25.93
CA ASP A 202 -5.87 -11.93 -26.06
C ASP A 202 -7.13 -11.62 -25.22
N THR A 203 -7.12 -10.54 -24.44
CA THR A 203 -8.20 -10.18 -23.49
C THR A 203 -9.55 -10.02 -24.20
N VAL A 204 -9.50 -9.59 -25.47
CA VAL A 204 -10.65 -9.51 -26.38
C VAL A 204 -11.29 -10.89 -26.59
N THR A 205 -10.48 -11.92 -26.83
CA THR A 205 -10.95 -13.30 -27.04
C THR A 205 -11.59 -13.86 -25.78
N PHE A 206 -11.02 -13.57 -24.61
CA PHE A 206 -11.53 -14.07 -23.34
C PHE A 206 -12.91 -13.49 -22.98
N SER A 207 -13.12 -12.19 -23.21
CA SER A 207 -14.42 -11.54 -23.01
C SER A 207 -15.53 -12.13 -23.88
N GLN A 208 -15.19 -12.51 -25.12
CA GLN A 208 -16.14 -13.13 -26.05
C GLN A 208 -16.52 -14.54 -25.58
N ARG A 209 -15.54 -15.35 -25.18
CA ARG A 209 -15.78 -16.71 -24.66
C ARG A 209 -16.63 -16.73 -23.39
N GLN A 210 -16.49 -15.73 -22.52
CA GLN A 210 -17.35 -15.59 -21.34
C GLN A 210 -18.81 -15.21 -21.70
N ARG A 211 -19.03 -14.47 -22.78
CA ARG A 211 -20.39 -14.14 -23.26
C ARG A 211 -21.07 -15.30 -23.98
N GLU A 212 -20.29 -16.16 -24.63
CA GLU A 212 -20.79 -17.36 -25.30
C GLU A 212 -21.12 -18.48 -24.30
N ASP A 213 -20.66 -18.36 -23.05
CA ASP A 213 -20.95 -19.31 -21.97
C ASP A 213 -22.39 -19.13 -21.44
N PRO A 214 -23.28 -20.13 -21.59
CA PRO A 214 -24.68 -20.03 -21.18
C PRO A 214 -24.87 -19.90 -19.66
N GLY A 215 -23.88 -20.30 -18.86
CA GLY A 215 -23.88 -20.14 -17.41
C GLY A 215 -23.46 -18.74 -16.94
N LEU A 216 -22.59 -18.06 -17.69
CA LEU A 216 -22.05 -16.75 -17.32
C LEU A 216 -22.77 -15.58 -18.01
N ALA A 217 -23.27 -15.77 -19.24
CA ALA A 217 -23.92 -14.71 -20.02
C ALA A 217 -25.05 -13.96 -19.27
N PRO A 218 -25.96 -14.63 -18.52
CA PRO A 218 -27.01 -13.94 -17.78
C PRO A 218 -26.47 -12.99 -16.70
N LEU A 219 -25.33 -13.35 -16.08
CA LEU A 219 -24.69 -12.52 -15.06
C LEU A 219 -23.98 -11.31 -15.70
N ILE A 220 -23.36 -11.50 -16.85
CA ILE A 220 -22.71 -10.41 -17.61
C ILE A 220 -23.76 -9.40 -18.08
N ASP A 221 -24.90 -9.85 -18.60
CA ASP A 221 -25.99 -8.96 -19.04
C ASP A 221 -26.60 -8.18 -17.87
N PHE A 222 -26.76 -8.81 -16.70
CA PHE A 222 -27.19 -8.13 -15.47
C PHE A 222 -26.19 -7.06 -15.03
N LEU A 223 -24.89 -7.39 -14.98
CA LEU A 223 -23.83 -6.45 -14.59
C LEU A 223 -23.66 -5.29 -15.59
N LYS A 224 -24.03 -5.49 -16.87
CA LYS A 224 -24.09 -4.43 -17.89
C LYS A 224 -25.40 -3.63 -17.88
N ALA A 225 -26.26 -3.84 -16.88
CA ALA A 225 -27.58 -3.21 -16.76
C ALA A 225 -28.52 -3.48 -17.97
N ARG A 226 -28.34 -4.59 -18.70
CA ARG A 226 -29.24 -5.02 -19.79
C ARG A 226 -30.47 -5.75 -19.28
N THR A 227 -30.39 -6.30 -18.07
CA THR A 227 -31.48 -6.98 -17.37
C THR A 227 -31.58 -6.49 -15.94
N THR A 228 -32.80 -6.37 -15.42
CA THR A 228 -33.08 -5.93 -14.04
C THR A 228 -33.18 -7.10 -13.06
N GLU A 229 -33.36 -8.32 -13.55
CA GLU A 229 -33.50 -9.52 -12.73
C GLU A 229 -32.16 -10.22 -12.54
N VAL A 230 -31.80 -10.48 -11.28
CA VAL A 230 -30.59 -11.26 -10.95
C VAL A 230 -30.81 -12.72 -11.34
N PRO A 231 -29.90 -13.35 -12.10
CA PRO A 231 -30.02 -14.76 -12.45
C PRO A 231 -30.05 -15.64 -11.19
N ARG A 232 -30.97 -16.62 -11.16
CA ARG A 232 -31.17 -17.51 -9.99
C ARG A 232 -29.88 -18.15 -9.45
N PRO A 233 -28.92 -18.64 -10.28
CA PRO A 233 -27.67 -19.21 -9.79
C PRO A 233 -26.79 -18.22 -9.00
N PHE A 234 -26.95 -16.92 -9.26
CA PHE A 234 -26.13 -15.85 -8.66
C PHE A 234 -26.93 -14.96 -7.70
N ALA A 235 -28.17 -15.30 -7.38
CA ALA A 235 -29.05 -14.49 -6.54
C ALA A 235 -28.40 -14.06 -5.20
N ARG A 236 -27.57 -14.93 -4.60
CA ARG A 236 -26.87 -14.66 -3.32
C ARG A 236 -25.42 -14.19 -3.47
N THR A 237 -24.83 -14.31 -4.65
CA THR A 237 -23.38 -14.12 -4.88
C THR A 237 -23.07 -13.07 -5.94
N HIS A 238 -24.06 -12.50 -6.63
CA HIS A 238 -23.89 -11.49 -7.67
C HIS A 238 -23.06 -10.28 -7.21
N SER A 239 -23.16 -9.87 -5.94
CA SER A 239 -22.36 -8.79 -5.34
C SER A 239 -20.87 -9.10 -5.24
N SER A 240 -20.48 -10.36 -5.40
CA SER A 240 -19.09 -10.83 -5.42
C SER A 240 -18.53 -10.94 -6.84
N PHE A 241 -19.20 -10.39 -7.85
CA PHE A 241 -18.72 -10.38 -9.23
C PHE A 241 -18.70 -8.96 -9.79
N CYS A 242 -17.73 -8.69 -10.67
CA CYS A 242 -17.61 -7.42 -11.36
C CYS A 242 -17.10 -7.62 -12.79
N LEU A 243 -17.40 -6.66 -13.66
CA LEU A 243 -16.84 -6.59 -15.00
C LEU A 243 -15.71 -5.57 -15.01
N LEU A 244 -14.60 -5.94 -15.62
CA LEU A 244 -13.45 -5.07 -15.84
C LEU A 244 -12.98 -5.28 -17.28
N ASN A 245 -12.96 -4.21 -18.08
CA ASN A 245 -12.67 -4.27 -19.52
C ASN A 245 -13.48 -5.36 -20.24
N ASP A 246 -14.79 -5.42 -19.96
CA ASP A 246 -15.72 -6.41 -20.52
C ASP A 246 -15.46 -7.89 -20.14
N VAL A 247 -14.51 -8.15 -19.24
CA VAL A 247 -14.18 -9.48 -18.70
C VAL A 247 -14.75 -9.64 -17.28
N LEU A 248 -15.34 -10.80 -17.01
CA LEU A 248 -15.95 -11.16 -15.73
C LEU A 248 -14.92 -11.65 -14.72
N TYR A 249 -14.94 -11.04 -13.54
CA TYR A 249 -14.12 -11.39 -12.38
C TYR A 249 -14.98 -11.69 -11.16
N LYS A 250 -14.46 -12.57 -10.29
CA LYS A 250 -14.98 -12.76 -8.93
C LYS A 250 -14.12 -11.97 -7.95
N ILE A 251 -14.78 -11.15 -7.15
CA ILE A 251 -14.17 -10.40 -6.04
C ILE A 251 -13.85 -11.40 -4.93
N ASN A 252 -12.58 -11.45 -4.55
CA ASN A 252 -12.09 -12.31 -3.47
C ASN A 252 -11.71 -11.45 -2.28
N PHE A 253 -12.31 -11.73 -1.12
CA PHE A 253 -12.04 -11.01 0.13
C PHE A 253 -10.98 -11.72 1.00
N SER A 254 -10.04 -12.43 0.36
CA SER A 254 -8.98 -13.13 1.08
C SER A 254 -7.84 -12.16 1.45
N PRO A 255 -7.40 -12.10 2.73
CA PRO A 255 -6.32 -11.23 3.17
C PRO A 255 -4.92 -11.63 2.66
N THR A 256 -4.81 -12.69 1.85
CA THR A 256 -3.53 -13.27 1.37
C THR A 256 -3.52 -13.60 -0.13
N GLY A 257 -4.57 -13.24 -0.89
CA GLY A 257 -4.74 -13.57 -2.31
C GLY A 257 -5.04 -12.36 -3.18
N ARG A 258 -5.08 -12.55 -4.50
CA ARG A 258 -5.49 -11.51 -5.47
C ARG A 258 -6.95 -11.08 -5.22
N ASP A 259 -7.19 -9.78 -5.31
CA ASP A 259 -8.52 -9.16 -5.09
C ASP A 259 -9.55 -9.59 -6.15
N TYR A 260 -9.07 -10.00 -7.34
CA TYR A 260 -9.90 -10.45 -8.45
C TYR A 260 -9.41 -11.82 -8.94
N LEU A 261 -10.35 -12.77 -9.04
CA LEU A 261 -10.15 -14.06 -9.67
C LEU A 261 -10.83 -14.04 -11.03
N LEU A 262 -10.06 -14.38 -12.08
CA LEU A 262 -10.61 -14.44 -13.43
C LEU A 262 -11.65 -15.56 -13.50
N VAL A 263 -12.87 -15.24 -13.95
CA VAL A 263 -13.91 -16.27 -14.11
C VAL A 263 -13.66 -17.02 -15.41
N VAL A 264 -13.31 -18.30 -15.32
CA VAL A 264 -12.97 -19.10 -16.50
C VAL A 264 -14.25 -19.71 -17.10
N PRO A 265 -14.57 -19.44 -18.38
CA PRO A 265 -15.71 -20.09 -19.04
C PRO A 265 -15.45 -21.58 -19.25
N ASP A 266 -16.51 -22.38 -19.35
CA ASP A 266 -16.43 -23.85 -19.44
C ASP A 266 -15.49 -24.33 -20.53
N THR A 267 -15.50 -23.65 -21.68
CA THR A 267 -14.68 -24.00 -22.86
C THR A 267 -13.17 -23.81 -22.67
N LEU A 268 -12.74 -23.05 -21.65
CA LEU A 268 -11.32 -22.74 -21.41
C LEU A 268 -10.77 -23.42 -20.14
N ARG A 269 -11.59 -24.18 -19.40
CA ARG A 269 -11.16 -24.83 -18.15
C ARG A 269 -10.04 -25.85 -18.39
N ASP A 270 -10.15 -26.65 -19.43
CA ASP A 270 -9.15 -27.69 -19.76
C ASP A 270 -7.83 -27.07 -20.21
N GLU A 271 -7.87 -25.98 -20.97
CA GLU A 271 -6.68 -25.24 -21.40
C GLU A 271 -5.95 -24.59 -20.21
N VAL A 272 -6.71 -23.98 -19.29
CA VAL A 272 -6.15 -23.39 -18.04
C VAL A 272 -5.55 -24.47 -17.15
N LEU A 273 -6.19 -25.64 -17.04
CA LEU A 273 -5.68 -26.79 -16.31
C LEU A 273 -4.37 -27.30 -16.91
N GLN A 274 -4.32 -27.46 -18.22
CA GLN A 274 -3.14 -27.92 -18.95
C GLN A 274 -1.98 -26.93 -18.82
N ALA A 275 -2.24 -25.63 -18.99
CA ALA A 275 -1.23 -24.59 -18.80
C ALA A 275 -0.68 -24.58 -17.35
N CYS A 276 -1.54 -24.76 -16.35
CA CYS A 276 -1.10 -24.77 -14.95
C CYS A 276 -0.38 -26.06 -14.50
N HIS A 277 -0.48 -27.14 -15.27
CA HIS A 277 0.08 -28.46 -14.94
C HIS A 277 1.29 -28.84 -15.80
N ASP A 278 1.24 -28.60 -17.11
CA ASP A 278 2.18 -29.12 -18.10
C ASP A 278 3.23 -28.11 -18.57
N GLU A 279 3.10 -26.83 -18.22
CA GLU A 279 4.07 -25.81 -18.60
C GLU A 279 5.43 -26.08 -17.91
N PRO A 280 6.58 -25.94 -18.62
CA PRO A 280 7.91 -26.24 -18.05
C PRO A 280 8.24 -25.44 -16.78
N THR A 281 7.63 -24.26 -16.62
CA THR A 281 7.76 -23.37 -15.46
C THR A 281 6.80 -23.75 -14.32
N ALA A 282 5.77 -24.55 -14.60
CA ALA A 282 4.78 -24.95 -13.62
C ALA A 282 5.29 -26.07 -12.71
N GLY A 283 6.12 -26.95 -13.27
CA GLY A 283 6.51 -28.24 -12.69
C GLY A 283 5.28 -29.13 -12.62
N HIS A 284 5.36 -30.38 -13.08
CA HIS A 284 4.26 -31.35 -13.02
C HIS A 284 3.91 -31.70 -11.55
N LEU A 285 3.28 -30.75 -10.87
CA LEU A 285 2.96 -30.79 -9.47
C LEU A 285 1.68 -31.64 -9.34
N GLY A 286 1.73 -32.68 -8.51
CA GLY A 286 0.57 -33.54 -8.28
C GLY A 286 -0.71 -32.76 -7.95
N TYR A 287 -1.86 -33.37 -8.22
CA TYR A 287 -3.22 -32.81 -8.18
C TYR A 287 -3.45 -31.67 -7.14
N ALA A 288 -3.13 -31.91 -5.86
CA ALA A 288 -3.40 -30.96 -4.78
C ALA A 288 -2.68 -29.60 -4.94
N ARG A 289 -1.46 -29.59 -5.48
CA ARG A 289 -0.66 -28.38 -5.66
C ARG A 289 -1.08 -27.61 -6.90
N THR A 290 -1.47 -28.30 -7.96
CA THR A 290 -2.04 -27.71 -9.18
C THR A 290 -3.38 -27.05 -8.89
N LEU A 291 -4.26 -27.73 -8.14
CA LEU A 291 -5.53 -27.14 -7.69
C LEU A 291 -5.31 -25.89 -6.83
N ALA A 292 -4.39 -25.93 -5.86
CA ALA A 292 -4.07 -24.77 -5.02
C ALA A 292 -3.48 -23.59 -5.81
N ARG A 293 -2.81 -23.85 -6.94
CA ARG A 293 -2.28 -22.81 -7.84
C ARG A 293 -3.41 -22.16 -8.64
N ILE A 294 -4.33 -22.97 -9.17
CA ILE A 294 -5.48 -22.49 -9.95
C ILE A 294 -6.39 -21.64 -9.06
N GLN A 295 -6.72 -22.11 -7.86
CA GLN A 295 -7.60 -21.40 -6.90
C GLN A 295 -7.06 -20.04 -6.44
N LYS A 296 -5.77 -19.76 -6.64
CA LYS A 296 -5.17 -18.44 -6.32
C LYS A 296 -5.42 -17.39 -7.40
N SER A 297 -5.74 -17.79 -8.64
CA SER A 297 -5.78 -16.89 -9.79
C SER A 297 -7.08 -16.97 -10.59
N PHE A 298 -7.79 -18.10 -10.51
CA PHE A 298 -8.97 -18.40 -11.32
C PHE A 298 -10.15 -18.80 -10.45
N TYR A 299 -11.34 -18.53 -10.96
CA TYR A 299 -12.60 -18.98 -10.39
C TYR A 299 -13.45 -19.65 -11.47
N TRP A 300 -14.07 -20.77 -11.11
CA TRP A 300 -15.13 -21.39 -11.89
C TRP A 300 -16.35 -21.64 -10.96
N PRO A 301 -17.59 -21.38 -11.40
CA PRO A 301 -18.80 -21.76 -10.69
C PRO A 301 -19.11 -23.26 -10.78
#